data_AF-A0A099GFE2-F1
#
_entry.id   AF-A0A099GFE2-F1
#
_cell.length_a   1.000
_cell.length_b   1.000
_cell.length_c   1.000
_cell.angle_alpha   90.00
_cell.angle_beta   90.00
_cell.angle_gamma   90.00
#
_symmetry.space_group_name_H-M   'P 1'
#
loop_
_entity.id
_entity.type
_entity.pdbx_description
1 polymer ?
#
loop_
_entity_poly.entity_id
_entity_poly.type
_entity_poly.pdbx_seq_one_letter_code
_entity_poly.pdbx_strand_id
1 'polypeptide(L)'
;MKFFLADKSYGFLLNPAGGKDILIHRNGVIDGTVPQKGAVYWFDIGEDRQQRPCAVNASLKMGATDAPIPAADHDTKELFDWAFIPLFSRDTTSKAISDLASLALTEDWRYRESPAEEFDDFGILRNYIKFTFTRLRHEGKVTTGDRFATFNTGLVDRFYEPIYALFEKNDRATPPWKWRSFCVSGQGEEGKLLARTFEPLPKAASYFTNIDDLYFDAEAPFDEDLDHIVLDGIRRDRYPHDFLDTYAGGFSLQEYLANRESYLAGIADRLNQNDAMYRRLRNRLKDAILLARKRVSWNYRAVVPQYYPKHNLMSFLLPISLSDDTKVDAALVVQSIRVDGKLRYQGYTIYPLAYAYRNARLVAKPISDWLGPERILGT
;
A
#
# COMPACT_ATOMS: atom_id res chain seq x y z
N MET A 1 16.21 -11.85 15.64
CA MET A 1 15.16 -12.88 15.66
C MET A 1 14.55 -12.96 14.28
N LYS A 2 14.68 -14.11 13.60
CA LYS A 2 14.17 -14.34 12.25
C LYS A 2 12.66 -14.57 12.25
N PHE A 3 12.22 -15.46 13.13
CA PHE A 3 10.81 -15.72 13.44
C PHE A 3 10.73 -16.49 14.77
N PHE A 4 9.57 -16.45 15.42
CA PHE A 4 9.29 -17.22 16.62
C PHE A 4 7.84 -17.73 16.56
N LEU A 5 7.67 -19.03 16.79
CA LEU A 5 6.37 -19.69 16.84
C LEU A 5 5.96 -19.84 18.31
N ALA A 6 5.14 -18.90 18.79
CA ALA A 6 4.74 -18.84 20.19
C ALA A 6 3.97 -20.09 20.64
N ASP A 7 3.11 -20.62 19.76
CA ASP A 7 2.35 -21.86 19.95
C ASP A 7 3.26 -23.09 20.11
N LYS A 8 4.40 -23.11 19.42
CA LYS A 8 5.37 -24.22 19.47
C LYS A 8 6.57 -23.95 20.40
N SER A 9 6.62 -22.78 21.04
CA SER A 9 7.68 -22.38 21.98
C SER A 9 9.11 -22.47 21.44
N TYR A 10 9.30 -22.26 20.13
CA TYR A 10 10.63 -22.17 19.52
C TYR A 10 10.65 -21.20 18.34
N GLY A 11 11.85 -20.77 17.96
CA GLY A 11 12.11 -19.94 16.80
C GLY A 11 13.56 -20.01 16.38
N PHE A 12 13.97 -19.10 15.50
CA PHE A 12 15.32 -19.06 14.98
C PHE A 12 15.88 -17.63 15.00
N LEU A 13 17.12 -17.51 15.47
CA LEU A 13 17.94 -16.32 15.37
C LEU A 13 18.79 -16.40 14.10
N LEU A 14 18.92 -15.26 13.41
CA LEU A 14 19.91 -15.13 12.35
C LEU A 14 21.30 -15.18 12.98
N ASN A 15 22.21 -15.94 12.37
CA ASN A 15 23.59 -16.00 12.79
C ASN A 15 24.37 -14.80 12.21
N PRO A 16 24.90 -13.89 13.05
CA PRO A 16 25.60 -12.70 12.55
C PRO A 16 26.92 -13.02 11.83
N ALA A 17 27.49 -14.21 12.04
CA ALA A 17 28.71 -14.68 11.37
C ALA A 17 28.43 -15.37 10.01
N GLY A 18 27.18 -15.39 9.52
CA GLY A 18 26.82 -15.93 8.21
C GLY A 18 26.67 -17.46 8.14
N GLY A 19 26.50 -18.14 9.28
CA GLY A 19 26.27 -19.58 9.38
C GLY A 19 24.80 -20.01 9.41
N LYS A 20 24.53 -21.29 9.77
CA LYS A 20 23.17 -21.78 10.01
C LYS A 20 22.48 -20.96 11.10
N ASP A 21 21.17 -20.74 10.91
CA ASP A 21 20.32 -20.09 11.90
C ASP A 21 20.41 -20.82 13.25
N ILE A 22 20.39 -20.04 14.32
CA ILE A 22 20.56 -20.54 15.69
C ILE A 22 19.17 -20.78 16.27
N LEU A 23 18.89 -22.03 16.65
CA LEU A 23 17.63 -22.40 17.29
C LEU A 23 17.49 -21.69 18.63
N ILE A 24 16.31 -21.18 18.96
CA ILE A 24 16.01 -20.60 20.27
C ILE A 24 14.69 -21.15 20.78
N HIS A 25 14.66 -21.60 22.04
CA HIS A 25 13.44 -22.06 22.71
C HIS A 25 12.93 -20.99 23.68
N ARG A 26 11.62 -21.00 23.96
CA ARG A 26 11.00 -20.11 24.96
C ARG A 26 11.72 -20.17 26.31
N ASN A 27 12.07 -21.37 26.75
CA ASN A 27 12.75 -21.63 28.02
C ASN A 27 14.22 -21.18 28.03
N GLY A 28 14.80 -20.93 26.84
CA GLY A 28 16.14 -20.37 26.72
C GLY A 28 16.19 -18.86 26.94
N VAL A 29 15.04 -18.18 27.05
CA VAL A 29 14.92 -16.74 27.27
C VAL A 29 14.74 -16.46 28.75
N ILE A 30 15.70 -15.79 29.38
CA ILE A 30 15.81 -15.68 30.84
C ILE A 30 15.26 -14.37 31.41
N ASP A 31 15.01 -13.38 30.56
CA ASP A 31 14.50 -12.06 30.96
C ASP A 31 12.97 -11.95 30.91
N GLY A 32 12.28 -13.07 30.65
CA GLY A 32 10.83 -13.16 30.57
C GLY A 32 10.22 -12.65 29.26
N THR A 33 10.99 -12.01 28.37
CA THR A 33 10.48 -11.46 27.11
C THR A 33 10.02 -12.56 26.15
N VAL A 34 8.96 -12.32 25.38
CA VAL A 34 8.54 -13.26 24.31
C VAL A 34 9.27 -12.86 23.03
N PRO A 35 9.98 -13.79 22.36
CA PRO A 35 10.69 -13.41 21.16
C PRO A 35 9.81 -12.96 20.01
N GLN A 36 10.17 -11.82 19.42
CA GLN A 36 9.46 -11.17 18.33
C GLN A 36 10.35 -11.09 17.09
N LYS A 37 9.77 -11.26 15.90
CA LYS A 37 10.49 -11.09 14.62
C LYS A 37 11.12 -9.69 14.58
N GLY A 38 12.38 -9.60 14.17
CA GLY A 38 13.14 -8.34 14.12
C GLY A 38 13.87 -7.96 15.42
N ALA A 39 13.52 -8.52 16.58
CA ALA A 39 14.21 -8.23 17.84
C ALA A 39 15.63 -8.84 17.89
N VAL A 40 16.57 -8.18 18.55
CA VAL A 40 17.96 -8.64 18.72
C VAL A 40 18.15 -9.17 20.13
N TYR A 41 18.76 -10.34 20.25
CA TYR A 41 19.03 -11.01 21.53
C TYR A 41 20.52 -11.16 21.76
N TRP A 42 20.94 -10.97 23.01
CA TRP A 42 22.16 -11.58 23.54
C TRP A 42 21.85 -13.02 23.92
N PHE A 43 22.78 -13.93 23.74
CA PHE A 43 22.63 -15.34 24.11
C PHE A 43 24.01 -16.01 24.14
N ASP A 44 24.08 -17.12 24.85
CA ASP A 44 25.19 -18.07 24.78
C ASP A 44 24.81 -19.23 23.85
N ILE A 45 25.79 -19.87 23.21
CA ILE A 45 25.56 -21.11 22.47
C ILE A 45 25.66 -22.28 23.45
N GLY A 46 24.55 -22.99 23.62
CA GLY A 46 24.45 -24.26 24.32
C GLY A 46 23.90 -25.35 23.42
N GLU A 47 23.40 -26.43 24.01
CA GLU A 47 22.78 -27.55 23.30
C GLU A 47 21.36 -27.81 23.79
N ASP A 48 20.47 -28.20 22.88
CA ASP A 48 19.12 -28.65 23.22
C ASP A 48 19.10 -30.09 23.73
N ARG A 49 17.92 -30.61 24.08
CA ARG A 49 17.75 -32.00 24.55
C ARG A 49 18.18 -33.07 23.53
N GLN A 50 18.38 -32.69 22.26
CA GLN A 50 18.82 -33.56 21.18
C GLN A 50 20.29 -33.28 20.80
N GLN A 51 21.05 -32.61 21.67
CA GLN A 51 22.46 -32.23 21.45
C GLN A 51 22.66 -31.32 20.22
N ARG A 52 21.64 -30.54 19.84
CA ARG A 52 21.74 -29.58 18.73
C ARG A 52 22.09 -28.20 19.28
N PRO A 53 23.00 -27.44 18.61
CA PRO A 53 23.33 -26.09 19.02
C PRO A 53 22.10 -25.18 19.10
N CYS A 54 21.86 -24.55 20.24
CA CYS A 54 20.78 -23.60 20.45
C CYS A 54 21.21 -22.42 21.34
N ALA A 55 20.45 -21.33 21.26
CA ALA A 55 20.62 -20.16 22.09
C ALA A 55 20.06 -20.41 23.50
N VAL A 56 20.91 -20.24 24.51
CA VAL A 56 20.58 -20.31 25.94
C VAL A 56 20.95 -19.00 26.63
N ASN A 57 20.44 -18.77 27.84
CA ASN A 57 20.61 -17.51 28.58
C ASN A 57 20.25 -16.26 27.76
N ALA A 58 19.28 -16.39 26.86
CA ALA A 58 18.94 -15.35 25.91
C ALA A 58 18.24 -14.19 26.61
N SER A 59 18.69 -12.97 26.34
CA SER A 59 18.08 -11.73 26.82
C SER A 59 17.97 -10.70 25.71
N LEU A 60 16.94 -9.88 25.75
CA LEU A 60 16.63 -8.86 24.77
C LEU A 60 17.71 -7.77 24.81
N LYS A 61 18.46 -7.65 23.72
CA LYS A 61 19.45 -6.57 23.52
C LYS A 61 18.79 -5.32 22.96
N MET A 62 17.94 -5.52 21.96
CA MET A 62 17.21 -4.48 21.27
C MET A 62 15.85 -5.06 20.95
N GLY A 63 14.78 -4.32 21.30
CA GLY A 63 13.42 -4.65 20.88
C GLY A 63 13.36 -4.87 19.37
N ALA A 64 12.28 -5.46 18.87
CA ALA A 64 11.98 -5.29 17.45
C ALA A 64 11.98 -3.78 17.21
N THR A 65 12.91 -3.28 16.38
CA THR A 65 12.79 -1.93 15.86
C THR A 65 11.65 -1.98 14.88
N ASP A 66 10.44 -1.97 15.43
CA ASP A 66 9.29 -1.57 14.68
C ASP A 66 9.59 -0.11 14.31
N ALA A 67 9.82 0.16 13.03
CA ALA A 67 9.12 1.34 12.50
C ALA A 67 7.67 1.05 12.89
N PRO A 68 7.07 1.82 13.83
CA PRO A 68 5.77 1.47 14.39
C PRO A 68 4.87 1.24 13.19
N ILE A 69 4.44 -0.01 12.98
CA ILE A 69 3.41 -0.30 12.01
C ILE A 69 2.19 0.38 12.64
N PRO A 70 1.73 1.53 12.10
CA PRO A 70 0.57 2.20 12.65
C PRO A 70 -0.54 1.18 12.79
N ALA A 71 -1.20 1.21 13.94
CA ALA A 71 -2.31 0.33 14.23
C ALA A 71 -3.24 0.30 13.01
N ALA A 72 -3.51 -0.91 12.55
CA ALA A 72 -4.24 -1.20 11.35
C ALA A 72 -5.66 -0.61 11.39
N ASP A 73 -5.89 0.61 10.93
CA ASP A 73 -7.25 1.10 10.65
C ASP A 73 -7.67 0.63 9.26
N HIS A 74 -8.46 -0.44 9.24
CA HIS A 74 -8.96 -1.09 8.04
C HIS A 74 -10.04 -0.29 7.31
N ASP A 75 -10.59 0.73 7.96
CA ASP A 75 -11.72 1.49 7.49
C ASP A 75 -11.54 2.93 7.94
N THR A 76 -10.46 3.58 7.47
CA THR A 76 -10.09 4.97 7.80
C THR A 76 -11.26 5.91 7.52
N LYS A 77 -12.18 5.95 8.47
CA LYS A 77 -13.39 6.76 8.50
C LYS A 77 -13.05 8.15 8.98
N GLU A 78 -11.78 8.44 9.25
CA GLU A 78 -11.28 9.70 9.76
C GLU A 78 -11.91 10.92 9.08
N LEU A 79 -11.98 10.94 7.75
CA LEU A 79 -12.61 12.06 7.04
C LEU A 79 -14.13 12.16 7.32
N PHE A 80 -14.83 11.03 7.44
CA PHE A 80 -16.28 10.97 7.69
C PHE A 80 -16.65 11.20 9.14
N ASP A 81 -15.81 10.76 10.06
CA ASP A 81 -15.93 11.02 11.49
C ASP A 81 -15.61 12.48 11.79
N TRP A 82 -14.73 13.10 10.99
CA TRP A 82 -14.33 14.50 11.11
C TRP A 82 -15.29 15.46 10.41
N ALA A 83 -15.77 15.13 9.20
CA ALA A 83 -16.64 16.01 8.42
C ALA A 83 -17.80 15.28 7.71
N PHE A 84 -18.97 15.91 7.74
CA PHE A 84 -20.06 15.56 6.83
C PHE A 84 -19.74 16.13 5.46
N ILE A 85 -19.58 15.26 4.48
CA ILE A 85 -19.39 15.64 3.09
C ILE A 85 -20.37 14.81 2.28
N PRO A 86 -21.17 15.40 1.38
CA PRO A 86 -22.16 14.65 0.60
C PRO A 86 -21.52 13.78 -0.49
N LEU A 87 -20.39 13.09 -0.23
CA LEU A 87 -19.51 12.40 -1.19
C LEU A 87 -19.91 10.94 -1.48
N PHE A 88 -20.71 10.27 -0.66
CA PHE A 88 -20.75 8.79 -0.59
C PHE A 88 -22.12 8.13 -0.77
N SER A 89 -22.99 8.63 -1.67
CA SER A 89 -24.02 7.75 -2.23
C SER A 89 -23.45 7.07 -3.46
N ARG A 90 -23.52 5.73 -3.54
CA ARG A 90 -23.20 4.97 -4.77
C ARG A 90 -24.05 5.42 -5.95
N ASP A 91 -25.20 6.03 -5.68
CA ASP A 91 -26.22 6.35 -6.67
C ASP A 91 -26.17 7.81 -7.16
N THR A 92 -25.28 8.65 -6.60
CA THR A 92 -25.15 10.04 -7.07
C THR A 92 -23.70 10.51 -7.14
N THR A 93 -23.36 11.12 -8.28
CA THR A 93 -22.27 12.08 -8.40
C THR A 93 -22.45 13.14 -7.33
N SER A 94 -21.75 12.97 -6.21
CA SER A 94 -21.71 13.97 -5.16
C SER A 94 -21.36 15.32 -5.78
N LYS A 95 -22.22 16.33 -5.55
CA LYS A 95 -21.93 17.70 -5.95
C LYS A 95 -20.51 18.11 -5.53
N ALA A 96 -20.10 17.76 -4.32
CA ALA A 96 -18.77 18.11 -3.81
C ALA A 96 -17.64 17.45 -4.61
N ILE A 97 -17.74 16.16 -4.96
CA ILE A 97 -16.74 15.50 -5.81
C ILE A 97 -16.73 16.08 -7.24
N SER A 98 -17.91 16.32 -7.81
CA SER A 98 -18.02 16.93 -9.15
C SER A 98 -17.44 18.33 -9.19
N ASP A 99 -17.70 19.14 -8.17
CA ASP A 99 -17.17 20.50 -8.02
C ASP A 99 -15.64 20.45 -7.92
N LEU A 100 -15.07 19.50 -7.14
CA LEU A 100 -13.63 19.31 -7.06
C LEU A 100 -13.02 18.88 -8.40
N ALA A 101 -13.61 17.88 -9.05
CA ALA A 101 -13.14 17.38 -10.35
C ALA A 101 -13.15 18.47 -11.42
N SER A 102 -14.14 19.37 -11.38
CA SER A 102 -14.27 20.50 -12.32
C SER A 102 -13.29 21.64 -12.02
N LEU A 103 -12.93 21.84 -10.75
CA LEU A 103 -11.98 22.87 -10.33
C LEU A 103 -10.52 22.45 -10.57
N ALA A 104 -10.22 21.16 -10.37
CA ALA A 104 -8.88 20.60 -10.53
C ALA A 104 -8.45 20.44 -12.00
N LEU A 105 -7.15 20.24 -12.21
CA LEU A 105 -6.64 19.78 -13.51
C LEU A 105 -7.41 18.55 -14.00
N THR A 106 -7.72 18.54 -15.30
CA THR A 106 -8.50 17.48 -15.94
C THR A 106 -7.75 16.15 -15.92
N GLU A 107 -8.40 15.12 -15.37
CA GLU A 107 -7.89 13.75 -15.25
C GLU A 107 -9.03 12.74 -15.38
N ASP A 108 -8.69 11.50 -15.71
CA ASP A 108 -9.64 10.38 -15.67
C ASP A 108 -9.73 9.84 -14.24
N TRP A 109 -10.86 10.12 -13.59
CA TRP A 109 -11.13 9.72 -12.20
C TRP A 109 -11.93 8.42 -12.09
N ARG A 110 -12.24 7.78 -13.23
CA ARG A 110 -13.05 6.56 -13.28
C ARG A 110 -12.36 5.38 -12.62
N TYR A 111 -13.15 4.54 -11.96
CA TYR A 111 -12.68 3.31 -11.34
C TYR A 111 -13.66 2.16 -11.59
N ARG A 112 -13.13 0.95 -11.80
CA ARG A 112 -13.88 -0.30 -11.67
C ARG A 112 -12.94 -1.34 -11.09
N GLU A 113 -13.41 -2.15 -10.14
CA GLU A 113 -12.57 -3.20 -9.54
C GLU A 113 -12.44 -4.39 -10.51
N SER A 114 -13.54 -4.74 -11.17
CA SER A 114 -13.64 -5.84 -12.13
C SER A 114 -14.17 -5.35 -13.48
N PRO A 115 -13.77 -5.97 -14.61
CA PRO A 115 -14.36 -5.70 -15.92
C PRO A 115 -15.87 -5.92 -16.01
N ALA A 116 -16.43 -6.75 -15.12
CA ALA A 116 -17.87 -7.04 -15.07
C ALA A 116 -18.69 -5.95 -14.33
N GLU A 117 -18.02 -5.02 -13.64
CA GLU A 117 -18.66 -3.92 -12.92
C GLU A 117 -18.74 -2.67 -13.81
N GLU A 118 -19.78 -1.87 -13.58
CA GLU A 118 -19.87 -0.52 -14.16
C GLU A 118 -18.77 0.39 -13.60
N PHE A 119 -18.39 1.38 -14.39
CA PHE A 119 -17.45 2.39 -13.93
C PHE A 119 -18.09 3.31 -12.90
N ASP A 120 -17.37 3.53 -11.81
CA ASP A 120 -17.57 4.64 -10.91
C ASP A 120 -16.81 5.86 -11.44
N ASP A 121 -17.54 6.88 -11.89
CA ASP A 121 -16.99 8.10 -12.50
C ASP A 121 -15.93 8.83 -11.68
N PHE A 122 -15.97 8.70 -10.35
CA PHE A 122 -15.05 9.41 -9.47
C PHE A 122 -14.46 8.53 -8.36
N GLY A 123 -14.41 7.21 -8.58
CA GLY A 123 -13.92 6.27 -7.57
C GLY A 123 -12.48 6.53 -7.17
N ILE A 124 -11.64 6.98 -8.11
CA ILE A 124 -10.24 7.35 -7.82
C ILE A 124 -10.19 8.65 -7.01
N LEU A 125 -10.97 9.67 -7.38
CA LEU A 125 -10.96 10.97 -6.71
C LEU A 125 -11.47 10.89 -5.27
N ARG A 126 -12.52 10.09 -5.02
CA ARG A 126 -13.02 9.83 -3.66
C ARG A 126 -11.95 9.17 -2.79
N ASN A 127 -11.29 8.15 -3.34
CA ASN A 127 -10.20 7.46 -2.67
C ASN A 127 -9.02 8.42 -2.39
N TYR A 128 -8.70 9.27 -3.37
CA TYR A 128 -7.64 10.28 -3.27
C TYR A 128 -7.87 11.24 -2.11
N ILE A 129 -9.02 11.92 -2.09
CA ILE A 129 -9.32 12.89 -1.02
C ILE A 129 -9.39 12.22 0.35
N LYS A 130 -10.02 11.05 0.45
CA LYS A 130 -10.11 10.29 1.70
C LYS A 130 -8.73 10.05 2.30
N PHE A 131 -7.80 9.51 1.52
CA PHE A 131 -6.49 9.11 2.04
C PHE A 131 -5.47 10.24 2.10
N THR A 132 -5.60 11.27 1.26
CA THR A 132 -4.84 12.51 1.42
C THR A 132 -5.20 13.18 2.76
N PHE A 133 -6.47 13.20 3.14
CA PHE A 133 -6.87 13.68 4.47
C PHE A 133 -6.22 12.88 5.60
N THR A 134 -6.26 11.54 5.55
CA THR A 134 -5.58 10.68 6.52
C THR A 134 -4.08 10.99 6.61
N ARG A 135 -3.40 11.18 5.48
CA ARG A 135 -1.99 11.58 5.49
C ARG A 135 -1.79 12.95 6.16
N LEU A 136 -2.61 13.95 5.84
CA LEU A 136 -2.53 15.27 6.45
C LEU A 136 -2.80 15.25 7.96
N ARG A 137 -3.67 14.35 8.44
CA ARG A 137 -3.90 14.12 9.87
C ARG A 137 -2.64 13.59 10.56
N HIS A 138 -1.97 12.60 9.96
CA HIS A 138 -0.68 12.10 10.47
C HIS A 138 0.41 13.19 10.49
N GLU A 139 0.39 14.11 9.53
CA GLU A 139 1.36 15.20 9.45
C GLU A 139 0.99 16.45 10.28
N GLY A 140 -0.18 16.46 10.93
CA GLY A 140 -0.67 17.62 11.66
C GLY A 140 -0.97 18.84 10.77
N LYS A 141 -1.34 18.61 9.49
CA LYS A 141 -1.56 19.65 8.47
C LYS A 141 -3.04 19.96 8.20
N VAL A 142 -3.95 19.44 9.01
CA VAL A 142 -5.37 19.84 9.01
C VAL A 142 -5.53 21.00 9.98
N THR A 143 -6.07 22.13 9.51
CA THR A 143 -6.24 23.35 10.33
C THR A 143 -7.69 23.50 10.76
N THR A 144 -7.93 23.75 12.04
CA THR A 144 -9.26 23.99 12.62
C THR A 144 -9.25 25.30 13.40
N GLY A 145 -10.22 26.17 13.14
CA GLY A 145 -10.51 27.37 13.94
C GLY A 145 -11.85 27.25 14.67
N ASP A 146 -12.40 28.36 15.14
CA ASP A 146 -13.65 28.35 15.92
C ASP A 146 -14.90 28.02 15.09
N ARG A 147 -14.96 28.55 13.86
CA ARG A 147 -16.12 28.43 12.96
C ARG A 147 -15.82 27.65 11.69
N PHE A 148 -14.56 27.59 11.29
CA PHE A 148 -14.14 27.01 10.02
C PHE A 148 -12.99 26.05 10.23
N ALA A 149 -12.86 25.08 9.33
CA ALA A 149 -11.69 24.22 9.21
C ALA A 149 -11.28 24.07 7.76
N THR A 150 -10.02 23.74 7.52
CA THR A 150 -9.51 23.57 6.16
C THR A 150 -8.32 22.62 6.10
N PHE A 151 -8.15 21.99 4.94
CA PHE A 151 -6.94 21.29 4.58
C PHE A 151 -6.64 21.49 3.08
N ASN A 152 -5.36 21.38 2.72
CA ASN A 152 -4.92 21.43 1.34
C ASN A 152 -5.19 20.10 0.64
N THR A 153 -5.90 20.09 -0.48
CA THR A 153 -6.31 18.84 -1.14
C THR A 153 -5.15 18.11 -1.83
N GLY A 154 -4.02 18.78 -2.06
CA GLY A 154 -2.93 18.28 -2.91
C GLY A 154 -3.22 18.38 -4.42
N LEU A 155 -4.43 18.78 -4.81
CA LEU A 155 -4.79 19.10 -6.20
C LEU A 155 -4.62 20.60 -6.45
N VAL A 156 -4.51 20.94 -7.73
CA VAL A 156 -4.33 22.31 -8.21
C VAL A 156 -5.32 22.61 -9.33
N ASP A 157 -5.64 23.88 -9.51
CA ASP A 157 -6.46 24.34 -10.63
C ASP A 157 -5.63 24.42 -11.94
N ARG A 158 -6.25 24.92 -13.01
CA ARG A 158 -5.59 25.10 -14.32
C ARG A 158 -4.39 26.06 -14.32
N PHE A 159 -4.25 26.87 -13.27
CA PHE A 159 -3.14 27.81 -13.10
C PHE A 159 -2.09 27.27 -12.10
N TYR A 160 -2.20 26.00 -11.70
CA TYR A 160 -1.37 25.37 -10.68
C TYR A 160 -1.50 26.01 -9.30
N GLU A 161 -2.62 26.70 -9.02
CA GLU A 161 -2.91 27.22 -7.69
C GLU A 161 -3.52 26.12 -6.79
N PRO A 162 -3.07 25.96 -5.53
CA PRO A 162 -3.57 24.90 -4.66
C PRO A 162 -5.06 25.02 -4.36
N ILE A 163 -5.75 23.88 -4.44
CA ILE A 163 -7.15 23.76 -4.06
C ILE A 163 -7.24 23.31 -2.60
N TYR A 164 -8.05 24.03 -1.82
CA TYR A 164 -8.32 23.75 -0.42
C TYR A 164 -9.75 23.23 -0.26
N ALA A 165 -9.92 22.31 0.68
CA ALA A 165 -11.23 21.91 1.16
C ALA A 165 -11.59 22.80 2.34
N LEU A 166 -12.66 23.58 2.22
CA LEU A 166 -13.16 24.47 3.27
C LEU A 166 -14.41 23.85 3.92
N PHE A 167 -14.41 23.89 5.26
CA PHE A 167 -15.46 23.36 6.10
C PHE A 167 -15.92 24.42 7.07
N GLU A 168 -17.17 24.33 7.49
CA GLU A 168 -17.73 25.12 8.57
C GLU A 168 -18.22 24.21 9.68
N LYS A 169 -18.36 24.77 10.89
CA LYS A 169 -18.83 24.02 12.05
C LYS A 169 -20.21 23.44 11.76
N ASN A 170 -20.36 22.16 12.06
CA ASN A 170 -21.61 21.46 11.86
C ASN A 170 -22.61 21.81 12.98
N ASP A 171 -23.90 21.77 12.65
CA ASP A 171 -24.97 21.95 13.64
C ASP A 171 -25.10 20.72 14.54
N ARG A 172 -24.55 19.57 14.11
CA ARG A 172 -24.45 18.32 14.88
C ARG A 172 -23.07 18.19 15.53
N ALA A 173 -23.01 17.52 16.69
CA ALA A 173 -21.75 17.28 17.40
C ALA A 173 -20.81 16.34 16.62
N THR A 174 -21.36 15.35 15.92
CA THR A 174 -20.61 14.35 15.15
C THR A 174 -21.28 14.13 13.79
N PRO A 175 -20.55 14.26 12.66
CA PRO A 175 -19.19 14.83 12.58
C PRO A 175 -19.19 16.35 12.89
N PRO A 176 -18.13 16.89 13.51
CA PRO A 176 -18.09 18.27 13.99
C PRO A 176 -18.02 19.32 12.87
N TRP A 177 -17.62 18.92 11.66
CA TRP A 177 -17.51 19.81 10.50
C TRP A 177 -18.50 19.41 9.41
N LYS A 178 -18.94 20.36 8.60
CA LYS A 178 -19.68 20.13 7.37
C LYS A 178 -18.96 20.80 6.21
N TRP A 179 -18.86 20.10 5.09
CA TRP A 179 -18.24 20.62 3.89
C TRP A 179 -19.00 21.84 3.38
N ARG A 180 -18.23 22.88 3.05
CA ARG A 180 -18.74 24.13 2.55
C ARG A 180 -18.42 24.29 1.07
N SER A 181 -17.13 24.17 0.70
CA SER A 181 -16.69 24.33 -0.68
C SER A 181 -15.28 23.76 -0.90
N PHE A 182 -14.94 23.51 -2.16
CA PHE A 182 -13.55 23.49 -2.60
C PHE A 182 -13.22 24.85 -3.21
N CYS A 183 -12.08 25.44 -2.86
CA CYS A 183 -11.75 26.79 -3.31
C CYS A 183 -10.24 27.00 -3.44
N VAL A 184 -9.88 27.98 -4.26
CA VAL A 184 -8.52 28.51 -4.38
C VAL A 184 -8.42 29.80 -3.57
N SER A 185 -7.34 29.97 -2.81
CA SER A 185 -7.17 31.13 -1.92
C SER A 185 -7.32 32.46 -2.67
N GLY A 186 -8.11 33.38 -2.12
CA GLY A 186 -8.36 34.70 -2.70
C GLY A 186 -9.32 34.74 -3.89
N GLN A 187 -9.70 33.60 -4.47
CA GLN A 187 -10.62 33.52 -5.60
C GLN A 187 -12.09 33.33 -5.15
N GLY A 188 -13.01 34.10 -5.73
CA GLY A 188 -14.44 34.05 -5.37
C GLY A 188 -14.72 34.43 -3.91
N GLU A 189 -15.95 34.21 -3.45
CA GLU A 189 -16.33 34.51 -2.06
C GLU A 189 -15.66 33.56 -1.07
N GLU A 190 -15.65 32.26 -1.40
CA GLU A 190 -15.13 31.20 -0.55
C GLU A 190 -13.61 31.24 -0.42
N GLY A 191 -12.87 31.53 -1.49
CA GLY A 191 -11.42 31.70 -1.44
C GLY A 191 -10.99 32.95 -0.68
N LYS A 192 -11.75 34.06 -0.77
CA LYS A 192 -11.53 35.25 0.06
C LYS A 192 -11.81 34.97 1.54
N LEU A 193 -12.83 34.16 1.84
CA LEU A 193 -13.10 33.69 3.20
C LEU A 193 -11.95 32.83 3.72
N LEU A 194 -11.47 31.87 2.94
CA LEU A 194 -10.30 31.06 3.29
C LEU A 194 -9.09 31.94 3.64
N ALA A 195 -8.72 32.87 2.75
CA ALA A 195 -7.55 33.72 2.89
C ALA A 195 -7.59 34.62 4.14
N ARG A 196 -8.75 35.18 4.49
CA ARG A 196 -8.88 36.03 5.69
C ARG A 196 -9.03 35.24 7.00
N THR A 197 -9.35 33.94 6.92
CA THR A 197 -9.62 33.10 8.10
C THR A 197 -8.40 32.30 8.53
N PHE A 198 -7.54 31.87 7.59
CA PHE A 198 -6.40 31.02 7.89
C PHE A 198 -5.09 31.64 7.42
N GLU A 199 -4.23 31.99 8.37
CA GLU A 199 -2.86 32.43 8.10
C GLU A 199 -1.91 31.82 9.16
N PRO A 200 -0.93 30.98 8.75
CA PRO A 200 -0.67 30.51 7.38
C PRO A 200 -1.70 29.49 6.88
N LEU A 201 -1.83 29.35 5.56
CA LEU A 201 -2.63 28.28 4.94
C LEU A 201 -1.99 26.89 5.17
N PRO A 202 -2.78 25.81 5.30
CA PRO A 202 -2.24 24.47 5.49
C PRO A 202 -1.41 24.02 4.29
N LYS A 203 -0.29 23.35 4.57
CA LYS A 203 0.58 22.79 3.54
C LYS A 203 -0.02 21.50 2.95
N ALA A 204 0.34 21.17 1.72
CA ALA A 204 0.01 19.89 1.11
C ALA A 204 0.68 18.71 1.83
N ALA A 205 0.12 17.51 1.60
CA ALA A 205 0.67 16.27 2.11
C ALA A 205 2.08 16.04 1.54
N SER A 206 3.00 15.53 2.36
CA SER A 206 4.30 15.07 1.90
C SER A 206 4.31 13.54 1.95
N TYR A 207 4.75 12.88 0.88
CA TYR A 207 4.80 11.40 0.85
C TYR A 207 6.23 10.88 0.98
N PHE A 208 7.19 11.56 0.36
CA PHE A 208 8.59 11.15 0.34
C PHE A 208 9.35 11.82 1.48
N THR A 209 10.03 11.01 2.28
CA THR A 209 10.90 11.48 3.38
C THR A 209 12.38 11.40 3.01
N ASN A 210 12.74 10.45 2.16
CA ASN A 210 14.10 10.21 1.70
C ASN A 210 14.09 9.62 0.28
N ILE A 211 15.29 9.41 -0.28
CA ILE A 211 15.43 8.91 -1.66
C ILE A 211 14.93 7.47 -1.83
N ASP A 212 14.96 6.63 -0.79
CA ASP A 212 14.50 5.24 -0.83
C ASP A 212 12.97 5.13 -0.92
N ASP A 213 12.24 6.23 -0.73
CA ASP A 213 10.78 6.29 -0.97
C ASP A 213 10.44 6.55 -2.45
N LEU A 214 11.43 6.96 -3.26
CA LEU A 214 11.25 7.40 -4.64
C LEU A 214 12.06 6.56 -5.64
N TYR A 215 13.31 6.25 -5.32
CA TYR A 215 14.23 5.51 -6.16
C TYR A 215 14.27 4.03 -5.77
N PHE A 216 14.01 3.16 -6.76
CA PHE A 216 14.13 1.73 -6.59
C PHE A 216 15.50 1.26 -7.07
N ASP A 217 16.34 0.77 -6.15
CA ASP A 217 17.62 0.16 -6.47
C ASP A 217 17.43 -1.29 -6.93
N ALA A 218 17.53 -1.53 -8.24
CA ALA A 218 17.33 -2.86 -8.82
C ALA A 218 18.35 -3.91 -8.34
N GLU A 219 19.53 -3.48 -7.87
CA GLU A 219 20.63 -4.34 -7.43
C GLU A 219 20.58 -4.66 -5.94
N ALA A 220 19.76 -3.94 -5.17
CA ALA A 220 19.60 -4.20 -3.74
C ALA A 220 19.05 -5.62 -3.49
N PRO A 221 19.44 -6.28 -2.38
CA PRO A 221 18.90 -7.57 -2.01
C PRO A 221 17.38 -7.55 -1.93
N PHE A 222 16.75 -8.58 -2.51
CA PHE A 222 15.30 -8.71 -2.62
C PHE A 222 14.87 -10.04 -2.01
N ASP A 223 13.96 -9.99 -1.05
CA ASP A 223 13.36 -11.17 -0.42
C ASP A 223 11.86 -11.21 -0.75
N GLU A 224 11.34 -12.38 -1.13
CA GLU A 224 9.91 -12.55 -1.39
C GLU A 224 9.28 -13.61 -0.47
N ASP A 225 8.17 -13.25 0.19
CA ASP A 225 7.30 -14.21 0.87
C ASP A 225 6.32 -14.81 -0.14
N LEU A 226 6.83 -15.71 -0.98
CA LEU A 226 6.05 -16.31 -2.07
C LEU A 226 4.82 -17.03 -1.56
N ASP A 227 4.87 -17.58 -0.35
CA ASP A 227 3.75 -18.33 0.21
C ASP A 227 2.56 -17.41 0.49
N HIS A 228 2.84 -16.27 1.13
CA HIS A 228 1.84 -15.22 1.34
C HIS A 228 1.38 -14.60 0.01
N ILE A 229 2.31 -14.24 -0.89
CA ILE A 229 1.98 -13.59 -2.17
C ILE A 229 1.08 -14.46 -3.04
N VAL A 230 1.32 -15.78 -3.07
CA VAL A 230 0.54 -16.73 -3.87
C VAL A 230 -0.79 -17.02 -3.20
N LEU A 231 -0.79 -17.60 -1.99
CA LEU A 231 -2.01 -18.15 -1.40
C LEU A 231 -2.99 -17.04 -1.00
N ASP A 232 -2.51 -15.97 -0.34
CA ASP A 232 -3.38 -14.87 0.06
C ASP A 232 -3.74 -13.97 -1.13
N GLY A 233 -2.87 -13.89 -2.13
CA GLY A 233 -3.19 -13.22 -3.39
C GLY A 233 -4.35 -13.91 -4.13
N ILE A 234 -4.36 -15.25 -4.18
CA ILE A 234 -5.46 -16.02 -4.78
C ILE A 234 -6.75 -15.81 -3.99
N ARG A 235 -6.72 -16.02 -2.66
CA ARG A 235 -7.92 -15.86 -1.80
C ARG A 235 -8.54 -14.47 -1.87
N ARG A 236 -7.74 -13.45 -2.22
CA ARG A 236 -8.17 -12.05 -2.39
C ARG A 236 -8.42 -11.65 -3.84
N ASP A 237 -8.51 -12.61 -4.76
CA ASP A 237 -8.77 -12.42 -6.20
C ASP A 237 -7.80 -11.47 -6.90
N ARG A 238 -6.49 -11.65 -6.67
CA ARG A 238 -5.46 -10.72 -7.15
C ARG A 238 -4.68 -11.22 -8.36
N TYR A 239 -5.09 -12.34 -8.93
CA TYR A 239 -4.46 -12.97 -10.09
C TYR A 239 -5.45 -13.02 -11.26
N PRO A 240 -4.96 -12.90 -12.50
CA PRO A 240 -5.78 -13.15 -13.67
C PRO A 240 -6.37 -14.55 -13.64
N HIS A 241 -7.64 -14.69 -14.02
CA HIS A 241 -8.34 -15.96 -13.99
C HIS A 241 -7.74 -17.00 -14.95
N ASP A 242 -7.35 -16.59 -16.16
CA ASP A 242 -6.66 -17.47 -17.11
C ASP A 242 -5.30 -17.98 -16.58
N PHE A 243 -4.61 -17.14 -15.80
CA PHE A 243 -3.38 -17.54 -15.12
C PHE A 243 -3.66 -18.61 -14.06
N LEU A 244 -4.71 -18.43 -13.25
CA LEU A 244 -5.11 -19.43 -12.27
C LEU A 244 -5.54 -20.74 -12.95
N ASP A 245 -6.26 -20.69 -14.07
CA ASP A 245 -6.62 -21.89 -14.81
C ASP A 245 -5.38 -22.65 -15.32
N THR A 246 -4.41 -21.91 -15.86
CA THR A 246 -3.16 -22.50 -16.38
C THR A 246 -2.36 -23.23 -15.31
N TYR A 247 -2.23 -22.65 -14.11
CA TYR A 247 -1.31 -23.15 -13.07
C TYR A 247 -1.98 -23.94 -11.94
N ALA A 248 -3.26 -23.66 -11.65
CA ALA A 248 -4.05 -24.28 -10.59
C ALA A 248 -5.26 -25.08 -11.11
N GLY A 249 -5.67 -24.86 -12.37
CA GLY A 249 -6.79 -25.54 -13.03
C GLY A 249 -8.16 -25.15 -12.50
N GLY A 250 -9.19 -25.47 -13.30
CA GLY A 250 -10.57 -25.43 -12.86
C GLY A 250 -11.16 -24.04 -12.83
N PHE A 251 -10.80 -23.19 -13.80
CA PHE A 251 -11.52 -21.94 -13.98
C PHE A 251 -12.96 -22.17 -14.47
N SER A 252 -13.91 -21.86 -13.59
CA SER A 252 -15.34 -21.86 -13.91
C SER A 252 -15.93 -20.51 -13.55
N LEU A 253 -16.25 -19.71 -14.57
CA LEU A 253 -16.92 -18.43 -14.37
C LEU A 253 -18.25 -18.61 -13.63
N GLN A 254 -18.96 -19.71 -13.89
CA GLN A 254 -20.21 -20.01 -13.20
C GLN A 254 -20.01 -20.23 -11.69
N GLU A 255 -19.01 -21.02 -11.31
CA GLU A 255 -18.70 -21.28 -9.88
C GLU A 255 -18.16 -20.02 -9.19
N TYR A 256 -17.30 -19.27 -9.89
CA TYR A 256 -16.76 -18.00 -9.41
C TYR A 256 -17.88 -16.98 -9.14
N LEU A 257 -18.83 -16.83 -10.05
CA LEU A 257 -19.97 -15.93 -9.89
C LEU A 257 -20.96 -16.42 -8.82
N ALA A 258 -21.09 -17.73 -8.64
CA ALA A 258 -21.98 -18.30 -7.63
C ALA A 258 -21.45 -18.09 -6.20
N ASN A 259 -20.16 -18.32 -5.96
CA ASN A 259 -19.52 -18.05 -4.66
C ASN A 259 -18.02 -17.81 -4.80
N ARG A 260 -17.65 -16.56 -5.07
CA ARG A 260 -16.26 -16.11 -5.27
C ARG A 260 -15.33 -16.51 -4.13
N GLU A 261 -15.72 -16.29 -2.88
CA GLU A 261 -14.87 -16.55 -1.72
C GLU A 261 -14.55 -18.04 -1.58
N SER A 262 -15.58 -18.90 -1.63
CA SER A 262 -15.41 -20.35 -1.56
C SER A 262 -14.62 -20.89 -2.74
N TYR A 263 -14.86 -20.36 -3.94
CA TYR A 263 -14.18 -20.77 -5.15
C TYR A 263 -12.66 -20.46 -5.08
N LEU A 264 -12.28 -19.23 -4.70
CA LEU A 264 -10.88 -18.83 -4.58
C LEU A 264 -10.16 -19.55 -3.43
N ALA A 265 -10.85 -19.80 -2.31
CA ALA A 265 -10.32 -20.64 -1.24
C ALA A 265 -10.02 -22.06 -1.74
N GLY A 266 -10.94 -22.65 -2.51
CA GLY A 266 -10.75 -23.97 -3.11
C GLY A 266 -9.55 -24.05 -4.07
N ILE A 267 -9.30 -23.01 -4.86
CA ILE A 267 -8.09 -22.92 -5.70
C ILE A 267 -6.83 -22.89 -4.83
N ALA A 268 -6.79 -22.02 -3.83
CA ALA A 268 -5.63 -21.85 -2.96
C ALA A 268 -5.31 -23.16 -2.21
N ASP A 269 -6.33 -23.85 -1.71
CA ASP A 269 -6.17 -25.10 -0.97
C ASP A 269 -5.72 -26.25 -1.89
N ARG A 270 -6.28 -26.35 -3.10
CA ARG A 270 -5.84 -27.32 -4.11
C ARG A 270 -4.38 -27.12 -4.50
N LEU A 271 -3.98 -25.86 -4.71
CA LEU A 271 -2.60 -25.52 -5.02
C LEU A 271 -1.67 -25.89 -3.85
N ASN A 272 -2.06 -25.58 -2.61
CA ASN A 272 -1.29 -25.88 -1.40
C ASN A 272 -1.13 -27.39 -1.12
N GLN A 273 -2.09 -28.21 -1.57
CA GLN A 273 -2.04 -29.67 -1.43
C GLN A 273 -1.25 -30.37 -2.54
N ASN A 274 -0.87 -29.66 -3.60
CA ASN A 274 -0.14 -30.22 -4.73
C ASN A 274 1.20 -29.51 -4.96
N ASP A 275 2.26 -30.07 -4.39
CA ASP A 275 3.64 -29.59 -4.50
C ASP A 275 4.08 -29.27 -5.93
N ALA A 276 3.72 -30.09 -6.91
CA ALA A 276 4.13 -29.90 -8.29
C ALA A 276 3.44 -28.67 -8.91
N MET A 277 2.13 -28.51 -8.68
CA MET A 277 1.38 -27.34 -9.12
C MET A 277 1.89 -26.07 -8.42
N TYR A 278 2.07 -26.14 -7.11
CA TYR A 278 2.59 -25.05 -6.30
C TYR A 278 3.96 -24.57 -6.79
N ARG A 279 4.89 -25.50 -7.02
CA ARG A 279 6.23 -25.20 -7.54
C ARG A 279 6.19 -24.56 -8.93
N ARG A 280 5.31 -25.00 -9.83
CA ARG A 280 5.18 -24.40 -11.17
C ARG A 280 4.73 -22.94 -11.09
N LEU A 281 3.68 -22.65 -10.32
CA LEU A 281 3.19 -21.28 -10.14
C LEU A 281 4.26 -20.39 -9.49
N ARG A 282 4.91 -20.89 -8.42
CA ARG A 282 5.98 -20.18 -7.72
C ARG A 282 7.15 -19.85 -8.65
N ASN A 283 7.58 -20.79 -9.49
CA ASN A 283 8.66 -20.56 -10.44
C ASN A 283 8.27 -19.50 -11.47
N ARG A 284 7.05 -19.56 -12.02
CA ARG A 284 6.55 -18.55 -12.94
C ARG A 284 6.54 -17.14 -12.32
N LEU A 285 6.11 -17.03 -11.07
CA LEU A 285 6.11 -15.77 -10.34
C LEU A 285 7.54 -15.26 -10.09
N LYS A 286 8.49 -16.13 -9.72
CA LYS A 286 9.90 -15.76 -9.59
C LYS A 286 10.48 -15.24 -10.90
N ASP A 287 10.18 -15.91 -12.02
CA ASP A 287 10.63 -15.48 -13.34
C ASP A 287 10.06 -14.11 -13.70
N ALA A 288 8.78 -13.87 -13.38
CA ALA A 288 8.13 -12.57 -13.57
C ALA A 288 8.75 -11.46 -12.71
N ILE A 289 9.10 -11.74 -11.45
CA ILE A 289 9.80 -10.80 -10.56
C ILE A 289 11.20 -10.48 -11.11
N LEU A 290 11.92 -11.50 -11.57
CA LEU A 290 13.24 -11.32 -12.18
C LEU A 290 13.16 -10.44 -13.44
N LEU A 291 12.18 -10.68 -14.30
CA LEU A 291 11.93 -9.85 -15.48
C LEU A 291 11.59 -8.41 -15.09
N ALA A 292 10.73 -8.22 -14.08
CA ALA A 292 10.40 -6.90 -13.56
C ALA A 292 11.64 -6.15 -13.07
N ARG A 293 12.51 -6.81 -12.30
CA ARG A 293 13.78 -6.21 -11.82
C ARG A 293 14.71 -5.82 -12.97
N LYS A 294 14.84 -6.66 -14.01
CA LYS A 294 15.59 -6.31 -15.24
C LYS A 294 15.00 -5.10 -15.98
N ARG A 295 13.66 -4.96 -16.00
CA ARG A 295 13.02 -3.78 -16.59
C ARG A 295 13.36 -2.51 -15.80
N VAL A 296 13.38 -2.61 -14.47
CA VAL A 296 13.69 -1.48 -13.58
C VAL A 296 15.16 -1.06 -13.67
N SER A 297 16.09 -2.01 -13.78
CA SER A 297 17.50 -1.69 -13.98
C SER A 297 17.75 -0.94 -15.29
N TRP A 298 16.92 -1.16 -16.31
CA TRP A 298 16.99 -0.43 -17.59
C TRP A 298 16.23 0.90 -17.56
N ASN A 299 15.09 0.96 -16.87
CA ASN A 299 14.26 2.15 -16.75
C ASN A 299 13.79 2.34 -15.30
N TYR A 300 14.41 3.29 -14.60
CA TYR A 300 14.08 3.62 -13.21
C TYR A 300 12.62 4.07 -13.00
N ARG A 301 11.93 4.52 -14.06
CA ARG A 301 10.51 4.90 -14.01
C ARG A 301 9.56 3.71 -14.14
N ALA A 302 10.07 2.49 -14.37
CA ALA A 302 9.24 1.29 -14.48
C ALA A 302 8.59 0.89 -13.15
N VAL A 303 9.15 1.33 -12.02
CA VAL A 303 8.55 1.18 -10.69
C VAL A 303 7.75 2.42 -10.35
N VAL A 304 6.58 2.21 -9.76
CA VAL A 304 5.69 3.30 -9.35
C VAL A 304 5.65 3.36 -7.82
N PRO A 305 6.02 4.49 -7.20
CA PRO A 305 5.80 4.71 -5.78
C PRO A 305 4.31 4.75 -5.45
N GLN A 306 3.93 4.18 -4.32
CA GLN A 306 2.59 4.27 -3.76
C GLN A 306 2.66 4.53 -2.25
N TYR A 307 1.60 5.12 -1.73
CA TYR A 307 1.41 5.30 -0.30
C TYR A 307 0.37 4.30 0.19
N TYR A 308 0.68 3.58 1.28
CA TYR A 308 -0.25 2.70 1.96
C TYR A 308 -0.80 3.36 3.22
N PRO A 309 -2.04 3.91 3.18
CA PRO A 309 -2.57 4.74 4.27
C PRO A 309 -2.67 4.01 5.60
N LYS A 310 -3.03 2.72 5.57
CA LYS A 310 -3.21 1.89 6.75
C LYS A 310 -1.98 1.84 7.66
N HIS A 311 -0.79 1.87 7.04
CA HIS A 311 0.47 1.83 7.78
C HIS A 311 1.29 3.11 7.62
N ASN A 312 0.69 4.17 7.09
CA ASN A 312 1.35 5.44 6.83
C ASN A 312 2.74 5.27 6.15
N LEU A 313 2.83 4.29 5.22
CA LEU A 313 4.10 3.76 4.71
C LEU A 313 4.18 3.90 3.19
N MET A 314 5.35 4.28 2.70
CA MET A 314 5.67 4.26 1.27
C MET A 314 6.06 2.85 0.83
N SER A 315 5.61 2.47 -0.36
CA SER A 315 6.00 1.22 -1.00
C SER A 315 6.08 1.42 -2.51
N PHE A 316 6.60 0.41 -3.19
CA PHE A 316 6.77 0.39 -4.63
C PHE A 316 5.83 -0.62 -5.27
N LEU A 317 5.43 -0.33 -6.50
CA LEU A 317 4.69 -1.22 -7.38
C LEU A 317 5.61 -1.66 -8.50
N LEU A 318 5.96 -2.95 -8.52
CA LEU A 318 6.76 -3.56 -9.58
C LEU A 318 5.83 -4.19 -10.62
N PRO A 319 6.07 -3.97 -11.93
CA PRO A 319 5.21 -4.49 -12.99
C PRO A 319 5.45 -5.98 -13.20
N ILE A 320 4.47 -6.82 -12.88
CA ILE A 320 4.56 -8.28 -12.99
C ILE A 320 3.83 -8.76 -14.25
N SER A 321 4.60 -9.42 -15.11
CA SER A 321 4.14 -10.10 -16.32
C SER A 321 3.96 -11.59 -16.02
N LEU A 322 2.70 -12.05 -15.89
CA LEU A 322 2.36 -13.39 -15.41
C LEU A 322 1.99 -14.34 -16.55
N SER A 323 1.15 -13.89 -17.47
CA SER A 323 0.67 -14.72 -18.58
C SER A 323 1.61 -14.65 -19.77
N ASP A 324 2.07 -13.45 -20.10
CA ASP A 324 3.00 -13.17 -21.20
C ASP A 324 4.05 -12.15 -20.77
N ASP A 325 5.29 -12.29 -21.27
CA ASP A 325 6.43 -11.48 -20.90
C ASP A 325 6.41 -10.07 -21.52
N THR A 326 5.44 -9.75 -22.38
CA THR A 326 5.26 -8.39 -22.93
C THR A 326 4.13 -7.61 -22.26
N LYS A 327 3.18 -8.32 -21.62
CA LYS A 327 2.01 -7.73 -20.97
C LYS A 327 2.17 -7.69 -19.46
N VAL A 328 1.90 -6.55 -18.84
CA VAL A 328 1.82 -6.47 -17.37
C VAL A 328 0.41 -6.90 -16.96
N ASP A 329 0.32 -7.84 -16.02
CA ASP A 329 -0.96 -8.40 -15.56
C ASP A 329 -1.29 -7.95 -14.13
N ALA A 330 -0.27 -7.69 -13.32
CA ALA A 330 -0.41 -7.34 -11.92
C ALA A 330 0.77 -6.48 -11.44
N ALA A 331 0.65 -5.93 -10.23
CA ALA A 331 1.72 -5.19 -9.59
C ALA A 331 2.14 -5.87 -8.28
N LEU A 332 3.44 -6.13 -8.09
CA LEU A 332 3.97 -6.57 -6.81
C LEU A 332 4.24 -5.35 -5.93
N VAL A 333 3.65 -5.35 -4.75
CA VAL A 333 3.91 -4.37 -3.68
C VAL A 333 5.21 -4.74 -3.00
N VAL A 334 6.15 -3.81 -3.01
CA VAL A 334 7.49 -3.99 -2.45
C VAL A 334 7.77 -2.90 -1.43
N GLN A 335 8.23 -3.29 -0.25
CA GLN A 335 8.62 -2.37 0.81
C GLN A 335 10.15 -2.26 0.86
N SER A 336 10.65 -1.05 1.07
CA SER A 336 12.06 -0.79 1.37
C SER A 336 12.31 -0.95 2.86
N ILE A 337 13.42 -1.59 3.21
CA ILE A 337 13.87 -1.76 4.60
C ILE A 337 15.38 -1.54 4.63
N ARG A 338 15.86 -0.79 5.63
CA ARG A 338 17.30 -0.73 5.92
C ARG A 338 17.65 -1.65 7.07
N VAL A 339 18.57 -2.58 6.83
CA VAL A 339 19.15 -3.47 7.86
C VAL A 339 20.65 -3.17 7.93
N ASP A 340 21.13 -2.73 9.09
CA ASP A 340 22.51 -2.28 9.30
C ASP A 340 22.96 -1.24 8.26
N GLY A 341 22.06 -0.28 7.96
CA GLY A 341 22.29 0.78 6.98
C GLY A 341 22.22 0.34 5.51
N LYS A 342 22.10 -0.96 5.21
CA LYS A 342 21.99 -1.48 3.84
C LYS A 342 20.53 -1.58 3.42
N LEU A 343 20.23 -1.02 2.25
CA LEU A 343 18.90 -1.09 1.64
C LEU A 343 18.62 -2.52 1.19
N ARG A 344 17.41 -3.00 1.50
CA ARG A 344 16.85 -4.28 1.07
C ARG A 344 15.39 -4.08 0.73
N TYR A 345 14.87 -4.94 -0.13
CA TYR A 345 13.48 -4.93 -0.54
C TYR A 345 12.78 -6.21 -0.14
N GLN A 346 11.52 -6.08 0.28
CA GLN A 346 10.66 -7.22 0.54
C GLN A 346 9.40 -7.17 -0.33
N GLY A 347 9.19 -8.21 -1.14
CA GLY A 347 7.90 -8.45 -1.79
C GLY A 347 6.85 -8.81 -0.74
N TYR A 348 5.81 -7.99 -0.62
CA TYR A 348 4.79 -8.11 0.42
C TYR A 348 3.50 -8.74 -0.10
N THR A 349 2.96 -8.23 -1.20
CA THR A 349 1.70 -8.74 -1.78
C THR A 349 1.61 -8.39 -3.26
N ILE A 350 0.75 -9.06 -4.00
CA ILE A 350 0.41 -8.67 -5.38
C ILE A 350 -0.92 -7.90 -5.41
N TYR A 351 -1.11 -7.00 -6.39
CA TYR A 351 -2.35 -6.26 -6.65
C TYR A 351 -2.80 -6.36 -8.12
N PRO A 352 -4.12 -6.39 -8.38
CA PRO A 352 -4.66 -6.05 -9.70
C PRO A 352 -4.25 -4.64 -10.12
N LEU A 353 -4.11 -4.41 -11.43
CA LEU A 353 -3.63 -3.14 -11.96
C LEU A 353 -4.55 -1.95 -11.64
N ALA A 354 -5.87 -2.14 -11.65
CA ALA A 354 -6.82 -1.09 -11.26
C ALA A 354 -6.57 -0.63 -9.82
N TYR A 355 -6.36 -1.58 -8.91
CA TYR A 355 -6.07 -1.27 -7.51
C TYR A 355 -4.69 -0.61 -7.35
N ALA A 356 -3.68 -1.10 -8.06
CA ALA A 356 -2.35 -0.51 -8.08
C ALA A 356 -2.38 0.95 -8.55
N TYR A 357 -3.11 1.24 -9.63
CA TYR A 357 -3.27 2.60 -10.16
C TYR A 357 -3.95 3.54 -9.15
N ARG A 358 -5.05 3.08 -8.53
CA ARG A 358 -5.79 3.85 -7.51
C ARG A 358 -4.89 4.24 -6.33
N ASN A 359 -4.00 3.35 -5.88
CA ASN A 359 -3.08 3.63 -4.77
C ASN A 359 -1.88 4.49 -5.20
N ALA A 360 -1.31 4.24 -6.38
CA ALA A 360 -0.24 5.06 -6.95
C ALA A 360 -0.67 6.53 -7.11
N ARG A 361 -1.91 6.74 -7.57
CA ARG A 361 -2.44 8.09 -7.82
C ARG A 361 -2.53 8.95 -6.54
N LEU A 362 -2.54 8.35 -5.35
CA LEU A 362 -2.44 9.09 -4.08
C LEU A 362 -1.18 9.97 -4.01
N VAL A 363 -0.09 9.48 -4.57
CA VAL A 363 1.23 10.10 -4.48
C VAL A 363 1.46 11.01 -5.68
N ALA A 364 1.27 10.51 -6.89
CA ALA A 364 1.46 11.26 -8.12
C ALA A 364 0.66 10.65 -9.28
N LYS A 365 0.37 11.46 -10.31
CA LYS A 365 -0.12 10.94 -11.59
C LYS A 365 0.96 10.05 -12.22
N PRO A 366 0.70 8.76 -12.50
CA PRO A 366 1.76 7.82 -12.92
C PRO A 366 2.36 8.06 -14.31
N ILE A 367 1.90 9.06 -15.07
CA ILE A 367 2.28 9.30 -16.48
C ILE A 367 2.65 10.77 -16.65
N SER A 368 3.74 11.02 -17.40
CA SER A 368 4.09 12.38 -17.85
C SER A 368 3.08 12.86 -18.88
N ASP A 369 2.48 14.02 -18.61
CA ASP A 369 1.44 14.64 -19.44
C ASP A 369 1.98 15.59 -20.52
N TRP A 370 3.29 15.90 -20.49
CA TRP A 370 3.91 16.87 -21.39
C TRP A 370 4.95 16.28 -22.34
N LEU A 371 5.63 15.19 -21.95
CA LEU A 371 6.74 14.59 -22.73
C LEU A 371 6.37 13.21 -23.29
N GLY A 372 5.30 13.14 -24.10
CA GLY A 372 4.85 11.94 -24.77
C GLY A 372 5.24 11.92 -26.26
N PRO A 373 5.77 10.81 -26.82
CA PRO A 373 6.12 10.71 -28.24
C PRO A 373 4.97 11.08 -29.18
N GLU A 374 3.74 10.62 -28.90
CA GLU A 374 2.55 10.92 -29.71
C GLU A 374 2.29 12.42 -29.83
N ARG A 375 2.53 13.18 -28.75
CA ARG A 375 2.31 14.63 -28.71
C ARG A 375 3.42 15.42 -29.39
N ILE A 376 4.65 14.90 -29.37
CA ILE A 376 5.85 15.61 -29.86
C ILE A 376 6.13 15.29 -31.33
N LEU A 377 6.04 14.01 -31.68
CA LEU A 377 6.41 13.51 -33.01
C LEU A 377 5.22 13.59 -33.99
N GLY A 378 3.99 13.72 -33.47
CA GLY A 378 2.78 13.52 -34.23
C GLY A 378 2.59 12.03 -34.55
N THR A 379 1.38 11.52 -34.35
CA THR A 379 0.98 10.23 -34.92
C THR A 379 0.65 10.38 -36.39
#